data_AF-A0A7S2URA2-F1
#
_entry.id   AF-A0A7S2URA2-F1
#
_cell.length_a   1.000
_cell.length_b   1.000
_cell.length_c   1.000
_cell.angle_alpha   90.00
_cell.angle_beta   90.00
_cell.angle_gamma   90.00
#
_symmetry.space_group_name_H-M   'P 1'
#
loop_
_entity.id
_entity.type
_entity.pdbx_description
1 polymer ?
#
loop_
_entity_poly.entity_id
_entity_poly.type
_entity_poly.pdbx_seq_one_letter_code
_entity_poly.pdbx_strand_id
1 'polypeptide(L)'
;RHPDTPCQTAGCMELIELLLRVQSHPHQPVAITAMECWLSLQDVPTSERHPDLAAPLFSRLLDILVTRVAYTPSFTTWEEELDLDSQEFEDFRRLMNDLLVSIYFLLRVRYIDQ
;
A
#
# COMPACT_ATOMS: atom_id res chain seq x y z
N ARG A 1 10.71 -11.35 -32.72
CA ARG A 1 11.28 -10.22 -31.95
C ARG A 1 10.34 -9.04 -32.12
N HIS A 2 9.34 -8.92 -31.26
CA HIS A 2 8.58 -7.68 -31.14
C HIS A 2 9.46 -6.68 -30.38
N PRO A 3 9.53 -5.41 -30.80
CA PRO A 3 10.23 -4.39 -30.04
C PRO A 3 9.42 -4.15 -28.75
N ASP A 4 10.13 -4.13 -27.63
CA ASP A 4 9.62 -3.79 -26.31
C ASP A 4 9.09 -2.35 -26.34
N THR A 5 7.80 -2.18 -26.64
CA THR A 5 7.13 -0.92 -26.37
C THR A 5 6.91 -0.88 -24.86
N PRO A 6 7.56 0.02 -24.10
CA PRO A 6 7.18 0.22 -22.71
C PRO A 6 5.69 0.57 -22.71
N CYS A 7 4.94 -0.06 -21.82
CA CYS A 7 3.50 0.13 -21.63
C CYS A 7 3.18 1.64 -21.53
N GLN A 8 2.93 2.30 -22.68
CA GLN A 8 2.53 3.72 -22.79
C GLN A 8 1.00 3.81 -22.79
N THR A 9 0.34 3.06 -21.91
CA THR A 9 -1.11 3.20 -21.76
C THR A 9 -1.36 4.50 -21.00
N ALA A 10 -1.69 5.55 -21.74
CA ALA A 10 -2.16 6.81 -21.17
C ALA A 10 -3.24 6.51 -20.11
N GLY A 11 -3.11 7.07 -18.91
CA GLY A 11 -4.03 6.82 -17.80
C GLY A 11 -3.55 5.83 -16.73
N CYS A 12 -2.50 5.05 -16.97
CA CYS A 12 -2.01 4.08 -15.96
C CYS A 12 -1.53 4.76 -14.68
N MET A 13 -0.78 5.86 -14.79
CA MET A 13 -0.27 6.56 -13.61
C MET A 13 -1.39 7.29 -12.87
N GLU A 14 -2.36 7.86 -13.58
CA GLU A 14 -3.56 8.46 -13.00
C GLU A 14 -4.40 7.45 -12.23
N LEU A 15 -4.50 6.21 -12.72
CA LEU A 15 -5.14 5.11 -12.00
C LEU A 15 -4.36 4.75 -10.73
N ILE A 16 -3.04 4.68 -10.77
CA ILE A 16 -2.22 4.42 -9.59
C ILE A 16 -2.39 5.53 -8.54
N GLU A 17 -2.43 6.80 -8.97
CA GLU A 17 -2.74 7.92 -8.07
C GLU A 17 -4.12 7.81 -7.44
N LEU A 18 -5.13 7.39 -8.22
CA LEU A 18 -6.47 7.13 -7.71
C LEU A 18 -6.46 6.00 -6.66
N LEU A 19 -5.77 4.90 -6.95
CA LEU A 19 -5.67 3.76 -6.02
C LEU A 19 -4.94 4.12 -4.73
N LEU A 20 -3.91 4.97 -4.79
CA LEU A 20 -3.26 5.51 -3.58
C LEU A 20 -4.23 6.35 -2.74
N ARG A 21 -5.08 7.17 -3.38
CA ARG A 21 -6.12 7.93 -2.68
C ARG A 21 -7.16 7.01 -2.06
N VAL A 22 -7.59 5.97 -2.78
CA VAL A 22 -8.50 4.94 -2.27
C VAL A 22 -7.90 4.26 -1.04
N GLN A 23 -6.64 3.81 -1.11
CA GLN A 23 -5.94 3.20 0.03
C GLN A 23 -5.86 4.12 1.26
N SER A 24 -5.70 5.43 1.03
CA SER A 24 -5.63 6.43 2.11
C SER A 24 -6.99 6.77 2.74
N HIS A 25 -8.09 6.28 2.19
CA HIS A 25 -9.43 6.63 2.63
C HIS A 25 -9.70 6.15 4.08
N PRO A 26 -10.34 6.96 4.94
CA PRO A 26 -10.56 6.63 6.35
C PRO A 26 -11.51 5.44 6.56
N HIS A 27 -12.48 5.27 5.66
CA HIS A 27 -13.44 4.15 5.70
C HIS A 27 -12.77 2.87 5.17
N GLN A 28 -12.62 1.84 6.02
CA GLN A 28 -11.83 0.65 5.70
C GLN A 28 -12.35 -0.13 4.48
N PRO A 29 -13.67 -0.35 4.30
CA PRO A 29 -14.19 -0.98 3.08
C PRO A 29 -13.78 -0.30 1.77
N VAL A 30 -13.55 1.02 1.79
CA VAL A 30 -13.05 1.74 0.61
C VAL A 30 -11.56 1.44 0.42
N ALA A 31 -10.75 1.55 1.48
CA ALA A 31 -9.32 1.30 1.40
C ALA A 31 -8.98 -0.12 0.92
N ILE A 32 -9.73 -1.13 1.36
CA ILE A 32 -9.49 -2.53 0.98
C ILE A 32 -9.69 -2.76 -0.52
N THR A 33 -10.48 -1.93 -1.21
CA THR A 33 -10.72 -2.11 -2.67
C THR A 33 -9.45 -1.94 -3.51
N ALA A 34 -8.44 -1.20 -3.02
CA ALA A 34 -7.15 -1.07 -3.70
C ALA A 34 -6.19 -2.24 -3.39
N MET A 35 -6.50 -3.04 -2.38
CA MET A 35 -5.58 -4.03 -1.81
C MET A 35 -5.19 -5.13 -2.80
N GLU A 36 -6.16 -5.67 -3.52
CA GLU A 36 -5.91 -6.72 -4.52
C GLU A 36 -4.98 -6.23 -5.62
N CYS A 37 -5.04 -4.94 -5.99
CA CYS A 37 -4.13 -4.36 -6.97
C CYS A 37 -2.68 -4.34 -6.48
N TRP A 38 -2.46 -3.97 -5.22
CA TRP A 38 -1.12 -3.95 -4.63
C TRP A 38 -0.54 -5.35 -4.46
N LEU A 39 -1.36 -6.32 -4.07
CA LEU A 39 -0.97 -7.72 -3.97
C LEU A 39 -0.62 -8.28 -5.36
N SER A 40 -1.49 -8.05 -6.35
CA SER A 40 -1.25 -8.50 -7.74
C SER A 40 0.01 -7.88 -8.35
N LEU A 41 0.31 -6.63 -8.02
CA LEU A 41 1.54 -5.98 -8.49
C LEU A 41 2.81 -6.63 -7.94
N GLN A 42 2.74 -7.29 -6.77
CA GLN A 42 3.89 -7.98 -6.18
C GLN A 42 4.31 -9.22 -6.99
N ASP A 43 3.37 -9.84 -7.71
CA ASP A 43 3.63 -11.01 -8.54
C ASP A 43 4.45 -10.66 -9.80
N VAL A 44 4.50 -9.38 -10.18
CA VAL A 44 5.33 -8.91 -11.29
C VAL A 44 6.77 -8.71 -10.81
N PRO A 45 7.80 -9.34 -11.41
CA PRO A 45 9.19 -9.11 -11.04
C PRO A 45 9.56 -7.63 -11.10
N THR A 46 10.31 -7.11 -10.12
CA THR A 46 10.70 -5.70 -10.06
C THR A 46 11.49 -5.22 -11.27
N SER A 47 12.26 -6.10 -11.90
CA SER A 47 12.99 -5.84 -13.15
C SER A 47 12.08 -5.62 -14.36
N GLU A 48 10.83 -6.09 -14.29
CA GLU A 48 9.83 -5.98 -15.36
C GLU A 48 8.82 -4.85 -15.10
N ARG A 49 8.86 -4.22 -13.92
CA ARG A 49 7.98 -3.09 -13.58
C ARG A 49 8.48 -1.80 -14.21
N HIS A 50 7.54 -0.89 -14.48
CA HIS A 50 7.89 0.51 -14.73
C HIS A 50 8.66 1.08 -13.52
N PRO A 51 9.71 1.90 -13.71
CA PRO A 51 10.53 2.41 -12.60
C PRO A 51 9.73 3.08 -11.47
N ASP A 52 8.65 3.78 -11.82
CA ASP A 52 7.77 4.44 -10.83
C ASP A 52 6.91 3.45 -10.04
N LEU A 53 6.65 2.25 -10.57
CA LEU A 53 5.87 1.18 -9.92
C LEU A 53 6.74 0.23 -9.08
N ALA A 54 8.05 0.51 -8.99
CA ALA A 54 8.97 -0.18 -8.10
C ALA A 54 9.10 0.59 -6.78
N ALA A 55 10.32 0.84 -6.31
CA ALA A 55 10.56 1.48 -5.01
C ALA A 55 9.81 2.81 -4.76
N PRO A 56 9.63 3.72 -5.74
CA PRO A 56 8.91 4.99 -5.51
C PRO A 56 7.46 4.79 -5.06
N LEU A 57 6.68 3.98 -5.80
CA LEU A 57 5.29 3.67 -5.44
C LEU A 57 5.20 3.01 -4.06
N PHE A 58 5.99 1.97 -3.82
CA PHE A 58 5.90 1.22 -2.57
C PHE A 58 6.41 2.01 -1.35
N SER A 59 7.25 3.03 -1.53
CA SER A 59 7.60 3.97 -0.46
C SER A 59 6.40 4.82 -0.05
N ARG A 60 5.67 5.38 -1.04
CA ARG A 60 4.43 6.15 -0.77
C ARG A 60 3.33 5.28 -0.18
N LEU A 61 3.20 4.05 -0.66
CA LEU A 61 2.26 3.09 -0.13
C LEU A 61 2.60 2.74 1.33
N LEU A 62 3.87 2.53 1.67
CA LEU A 62 4.31 2.29 3.05
C LEU A 62 3.85 3.39 4.00
N ASP A 63 4.07 4.66 3.64
CA ASP A 63 3.67 5.81 4.45
C ASP A 63 2.15 5.81 4.73
N ILE A 64 1.36 5.51 3.69
CA ILE A 64 -0.09 5.38 3.82
C ILE A 64 -0.44 4.22 4.76
N LEU A 65 0.12 3.03 4.52
CA LEU A 65 -0.19 1.84 5.29
C LEU A 65 0.13 2.02 6.77
N VAL A 66 1.34 2.49 7.09
CA VAL A 66 1.77 2.73 8.48
C VAL A 66 0.85 3.72 9.18
N THR A 67 0.44 4.79 8.50
CA THR A 67 -0.53 5.75 9.04
C THR A 67 -1.89 5.11 9.28
N ARG A 68 -2.36 4.26 8.37
CA ARG A 68 -3.67 3.61 8.45
C ARG A 68 -3.73 2.50 9.50
N VAL A 69 -2.61 1.83 9.77
CA VAL A 69 -2.53 0.79 10.80
C VAL A 69 -2.12 1.33 12.17
N ALA A 70 -1.69 2.59 12.28
CA ALA A 70 -1.32 3.18 13.56
C ALA A 70 -2.54 3.46 14.43
N TYR A 71 -2.38 3.36 15.74
CA TYR A 71 -3.33 3.96 16.68
C TYR A 71 -3.35 5.47 16.49
N THR A 72 -4.51 6.08 16.64
CA THR A 72 -4.61 7.55 16.60
C THR A 72 -3.83 8.15 17.77
N PRO A 73 -3.32 9.38 17.68
CA PRO A 73 -2.60 10.00 18.79
C PRO A 73 -3.46 10.20 20.05
N SER A 74 -4.79 10.22 19.89
CA SER A 74 -5.76 10.33 20.97
C SER A 74 -6.21 8.97 21.52
N PHE A 75 -5.79 7.85 20.92
CA PHE A 75 -6.16 6.52 21.38
C PHE A 75 -5.54 6.22 22.74
N THR A 76 -6.38 5.82 23.70
CA THR A 76 -6.00 5.42 25.06
C THR A 76 -6.36 3.96 25.29
N THR A 77 -7.63 3.61 25.13
CA THR A 77 -8.16 2.24 25.23
C THR A 77 -9.33 2.03 24.25
N TRP A 78 -9.68 0.77 24.01
CA TRP A 78 -10.81 0.41 23.14
C TRP A 78 -12.17 0.74 23.77
N GLU A 79 -12.27 0.84 25.09
CA GLU A 79 -13.48 1.25 25.79
C GLU A 79 -13.81 2.74 25.61
N GLU A 80 -12.79 3.58 25.35
CA GLU A 80 -12.93 5.03 25.14
C GLU A 80 -13.02 5.42 23.66
N GLU A 81 -12.73 4.50 22.74
CA GLU A 81 -12.80 4.72 21.29
C GLU A 81 -14.24 4.56 20.79
N LEU A 82 -14.77 5.59 20.11
CA LEU A 82 -16.16 5.64 19.66
C LEU A 82 -16.31 5.50 18.14
N ASP A 83 -15.25 5.82 17.39
CA ASP A 83 -15.31 5.92 15.94
C ASP A 83 -14.82 4.65 15.24
N LEU A 84 -14.19 3.73 15.98
CA LEU A 84 -13.52 2.57 15.43
C LEU A 84 -13.77 1.31 16.26
N ASP A 85 -14.26 0.26 15.61
CA ASP A 85 -14.39 -1.04 16.23
C ASP A 85 -13.02 -1.74 16.33
N SER A 86 -12.73 -2.32 17.51
CA SER A 86 -11.45 -2.95 17.79
C SER A 86 -11.20 -4.18 16.90
N GLN A 87 -12.23 -4.98 16.64
CA GLN A 87 -12.10 -6.18 15.82
C GLN A 87 -11.90 -5.80 14.34
N GLU A 88 -12.65 -4.81 13.85
CA GLU A 88 -12.50 -4.28 12.50
C GLU A 88 -11.07 -3.74 12.27
N PHE A 89 -10.54 -2.97 13.22
CA PHE A 89 -9.17 -2.46 13.15
C PHE A 89 -8.11 -3.58 13.15
N GLU A 90 -8.23 -4.56 14.05
CA GLU A 90 -7.28 -5.67 14.10
C GLU A 90 -7.32 -6.53 12.83
N ASP A 91 -8.50 -6.76 12.25
CA ASP A 91 -8.63 -7.49 11.00
C ASP A 91 -8.04 -6.70 9.83
N PHE A 92 -8.24 -5.38 9.77
CA PHE A 92 -7.58 -4.51 8.81
C PHE A 92 -6.05 -4.57 8.94
N ARG A 93 -5.52 -4.52 10.17
CA ARG A 93 -4.07 -4.65 10.41
C ARG A 93 -3.52 -5.99 9.92
N ARG A 94 -4.23 -7.09 10.17
CA ARG A 94 -3.83 -8.43 9.71
C ARG A 94 -3.77 -8.50 8.19
N LEU A 95 -4.76 -7.93 7.50
CA LEU A 95 -4.78 -7.85 6.03
C LEU A 95 -3.55 -7.13 5.46
N MET A 96 -3.05 -6.10 6.15
CA MET A 96 -1.90 -5.32 5.68
C MET A 96 -0.54 -6.03 5.84
N ASN A 97 -0.45 -7.10 6.65
CA ASN A 97 0.82 -7.76 6.94
C ASN A 97 1.54 -8.28 5.70
N ASP A 98 0.84 -8.99 4.82
CA ASP A 98 1.45 -9.59 3.63
C ASP A 98 2.04 -8.52 2.70
N LEU A 99 1.31 -7.41 2.53
CA LEU A 99 1.76 -6.26 1.76
C LEU A 99 2.99 -5.58 2.42
N LEU A 100 2.99 -5.42 3.75
CA LEU A 100 4.11 -4.82 4.49
C LEU A 100 5.38 -5.69 4.40
N VAL A 101 5.25 -7.02 4.47
CA VAL A 101 6.40 -7.94 4.33
C VAL A 101 7.05 -7.76 2.96
N SER A 102 6.26 -7.73 1.89
CA SER A 102 6.78 -7.54 0.54
C SER A 102 7.40 -6.16 0.32
N ILE A 103 6.81 -5.11 0.90
CA ILE A 103 7.38 -3.77 0.91
C ILE A 103 8.75 -3.76 1.61
N TYR A 104 8.88 -4.44 2.76
CA TYR A 104 10.15 -4.56 3.46
C TYR A 104 11.22 -5.18 2.57
N PHE A 105 10.94 -6.32 1.91
CA PHE A 105 11.93 -6.96 1.04
C PHE A 105 12.34 -6.09 -0.15
N LEU A 106 11.42 -5.28 -0.67
CA LEU A 106 11.67 -4.34 -1.75
C LEU A 106 12.53 -3.14 -1.31
N LEU A 107 12.27 -2.58 -0.13
CA LEU A 107 12.85 -1.31 0.32
C LEU A 107 14.04 -1.48 1.29
N ARG A 108 14.23 -2.66 1.91
CA ARG A 108 15.22 -2.87 2.99
C ARG A 108 16.64 -2.41 2.67
N VAL A 109 17.08 -2.53 1.41
CA VAL A 109 18.45 -2.13 1.02
C VAL A 109 18.65 -0.63 1.21
N ARG A 110 17.61 0.18 0.96
CA ARG A 110 17.67 1.65 1.18
C ARG A 110 17.83 2.05 2.64
N TYR A 111 17.44 1.19 3.58
CA TYR A 111 17.55 1.45 5.02
C TYR A 111 18.84 0.91 5.63
N ILE A 112 19.59 0.07 4.91
CA ILE A 112 20.89 -0.45 5.34
C ILE A 112 22.03 0.49 4.91
N ASP A 113 21.83 1.25 3.82
CA ASP A 113 22.82 2.17 3.26
C ASP A 113 22.70 3.62 3.79
N GLN A 114 21.95 3.86 4.88
CA GLN A 114 21.88 5.15 5.60
C GLN A 114 22.75 5.11 6.86
#